data_AF-A0A7C4BYL1-F1
#
_entry.id   AF-A0A7C4BYL1-F1
#
_cell.length_a   1.000
_cell.length_b   1.000
_cell.length_c   1.000
_cell.angle_alpha   90.00
_cell.angle_beta   90.00
_cell.angle_gamma   90.00
#
_symmetry.space_group_name_H-M   'P 1'
#
loop_
_entity.id
_entity.type
_entity.pdbx_description
1 polymer ?
#
loop_
_entity_poly.entity_id
_entity_poly.type
_entity_poly.pdbx_seq_one_letter_code
_entity_poly.pdbx_strand_id
1 'polypeptide(L)'
;AIRRGAAWLRSVQQKDGGWGESCASYDADAFVPCESTPSQTAWALLGLMAAGERSSDAVRRGIQHLLDTQESTGWWREDLATGTGFPRVFYLCYSLYSTYFPVLALANFLRR
;
A
#
# COMPACT_ATOMS: atom_id res chain seq x y z
N ALA A 1 8.85 4.02 18.69
CA ALA A 1 8.47 4.53 17.35
C ALA A 1 7.78 3.45 16.51
N ILE A 2 8.41 2.30 16.27
CA ILE A 2 7.90 1.18 15.45
C ILE A 2 6.43 0.81 15.75
N ARG A 3 6.09 0.51 17.02
CA ARG A 3 4.71 0.16 17.40
C ARG A 3 3.68 1.25 17.07
N ARG A 4 4.05 2.52 17.16
CA ARG A 4 3.14 3.63 16.81
C ARG A 4 2.93 3.72 15.30
N GLY A 5 4.00 3.53 14.51
CA GLY A 5 3.91 3.48 13.05
C GLY A 5 3.01 2.33 12.58
N ALA A 6 3.20 1.13 13.14
CA ALA A 6 2.33 -0.02 12.83
C ALA A 6 0.87 0.22 13.25
N ALA A 7 0.65 0.80 14.43
CA ALA A 7 -0.68 1.18 14.88
C ALA A 7 -1.35 2.20 13.94
N TRP A 8 -0.59 3.19 13.45
CA TRP A 8 -1.08 4.15 12.48
C TRP A 8 -1.46 3.48 11.15
N LEU A 9 -0.60 2.62 10.59
CA LEU A 9 -0.91 1.87 9.37
C LEU A 9 -2.22 1.08 9.50
N ARG A 10 -2.43 0.37 10.62
CA ARG A 10 -3.70 -0.33 10.87
C ARG A 10 -4.90 0.62 10.94
N SER A 11 -4.72 1.80 11.53
CA SER A 11 -5.81 2.77 11.69
C SER A 11 -6.31 3.38 10.38
N VAL A 12 -5.47 3.38 9.34
CA VAL A 12 -5.80 3.91 8.01
C VAL A 12 -6.06 2.81 6.96
N GLN A 13 -6.11 1.54 7.38
CA GLN A 13 -6.50 0.45 6.47
C GLN A 13 -7.97 0.59 6.05
N GLN A 14 -8.24 0.47 4.77
CA GLN A 14 -9.58 0.63 4.22
C GLN A 14 -10.45 -0.63 4.41
N LYS A 15 -11.75 -0.52 4.14
CA LYS A 15 -12.73 -1.62 4.30
C LYS A 15 -12.50 -2.78 3.34
N ASP A 16 -11.98 -2.50 2.15
CA ASP A 16 -11.58 -3.49 1.14
C ASP A 16 -10.29 -4.25 1.50
N GLY A 17 -9.59 -3.85 2.56
CA GLY A 17 -8.34 -4.45 3.03
C GLY A 17 -7.08 -3.77 2.54
N GLY A 18 -7.17 -2.84 1.59
CA GLY A 18 -6.02 -2.13 1.03
C GLY A 18 -5.67 -0.84 1.77
N TRP A 19 -4.68 -0.14 1.22
CA TRP A 19 -4.25 1.21 1.60
C TRP A 19 -4.15 2.11 0.38
N GLY A 20 -4.50 3.37 0.56
CA GLY A 20 -4.43 4.39 -0.49
C GLY A 20 -4.25 5.78 0.12
N GLU A 21 -3.26 6.52 -0.35
CA GLU A 21 -3.03 7.92 0.03
C GLU A 21 -3.02 8.81 -1.22
N SER A 22 -3.83 9.86 -1.19
CA SER A 22 -3.93 10.85 -2.26
C SER A 22 -2.72 11.78 -2.26
N CYS A 23 -2.31 12.21 -3.46
CA CYS A 23 -1.35 13.30 -3.63
C CYS A 23 -1.80 14.63 -2.97
N ALA A 24 -3.11 14.80 -2.73
CA ALA A 24 -3.67 15.92 -1.97
C ALA A 24 -3.17 15.98 -0.51
N SER A 25 -2.58 14.89 0.00
CA SER A 25 -1.98 14.86 1.35
C SER A 25 -0.85 15.90 1.49
N TYR A 26 -0.16 16.23 0.39
CA TYR A 26 0.84 17.30 0.39
C TYR A 26 0.22 18.67 0.61
N ASP A 27 -0.98 18.94 0.07
CA ASP A 27 -1.67 20.23 0.26
C ASP A 27 -2.30 20.33 1.64
N ALA A 28 -2.84 19.23 2.16
CA ALA A 28 -3.49 19.17 3.47
C ALA A 28 -2.51 19.12 4.65
N ASP A 29 -1.22 18.81 4.39
CA ASP A 29 -0.22 18.50 5.43
C ASP A 29 -0.70 17.41 6.41
N ALA A 30 -1.51 16.49 5.90
CA ALA A 30 -2.16 15.41 6.62
C ALA A 30 -2.54 14.29 5.65
N PHE A 31 -2.70 13.07 6.17
CA PHE A 31 -3.15 11.94 5.38
C PHE A 31 -4.54 12.18 4.78
N VAL A 32 -4.64 12.12 3.45
CA VAL A 32 -5.90 12.17 2.71
C VAL A 32 -6.10 10.81 2.03
N PRO A 33 -7.12 10.03 2.40
CA PRO A 33 -7.37 8.73 1.77
C PRO A 33 -7.79 8.89 0.31
N CYS A 34 -7.38 7.95 -0.54
CA CYS A 34 -7.94 7.72 -1.87
C CYS A 34 -8.39 6.26 -2.01
N GLU A 35 -8.73 5.79 -3.20
CA GLU A 35 -8.93 4.35 -3.43
C GLU A 35 -7.66 3.55 -3.10
N SER A 36 -7.82 2.30 -2.65
CA SER A 36 -6.67 1.45 -2.39
C SER A 36 -5.85 1.24 -3.65
N THR A 37 -4.54 1.45 -3.55
CA THR A 37 -3.62 1.21 -4.66
C THR A 37 -2.77 -0.03 -4.36
N PRO A 38 -2.44 -0.84 -5.37
CA PRO A 38 -1.62 -2.04 -5.17
C PRO A 38 -0.24 -1.69 -4.59
N SER A 39 0.40 -0.60 -5.03
CA SER A 39 1.71 -0.20 -4.52
C SER A 39 1.67 0.27 -3.06
N GLN A 40 0.73 1.15 -2.67
CA GLN A 40 0.62 1.63 -1.30
C GLN A 40 0.16 0.53 -0.34
N THR A 41 -0.73 -0.36 -0.79
CA THR A 41 -1.10 -1.58 -0.05
C THR A 41 0.13 -2.45 0.23
N ALA A 42 0.98 -2.67 -0.78
CA ALA A 42 2.21 -3.42 -0.61
C ALA A 42 3.19 -2.74 0.35
N TRP A 43 3.33 -1.41 0.32
CA TRP A 43 4.18 -0.66 1.26
C TRP A 43 3.70 -0.82 2.70
N ALA A 44 2.40 -0.70 2.94
CA ALA A 44 1.81 -0.89 4.26
C ALA A 44 2.03 -2.33 4.77
N LEU A 45 1.83 -3.33 3.92
CA LEU A 45 2.10 -4.74 4.24
C LEU A 45 3.56 -4.97 4.63
N LEU A 46 4.50 -4.47 3.83
CA LEU A 46 5.94 -4.58 4.10
C LEU A 46 6.30 -3.90 5.43
N GLY A 47 5.75 -2.72 5.70
CA GLY A 47 5.95 -2.01 6.97
C GLY A 47 5.41 -2.77 8.18
N LEU A 48 4.19 -3.31 8.09
CA LEU A 48 3.58 -4.12 9.16
C LEU A 48 4.35 -5.41 9.41
N MET A 49 4.77 -6.12 8.35
CA MET A 49 5.59 -7.33 8.47
C MET A 49 6.95 -7.04 9.09
N ALA A 50 7.62 -5.95 8.69
CA ALA A 50 8.88 -5.50 9.27
C ALA A 50 8.73 -5.09 10.76
N ALA A 51 7.55 -4.62 11.16
CA ALA A 51 7.22 -4.33 12.56
C ALA A 51 6.91 -5.58 13.42
N GLY A 52 6.99 -6.79 12.83
CA GLY A 52 6.70 -8.05 13.52
C GLY A 52 5.21 -8.41 13.55
N GLU A 53 4.37 -7.72 12.78
CA GLU A 53 2.90 -7.91 12.78
C GLU A 53 2.39 -8.81 11.65
N ARG A 54 3.25 -9.69 11.13
CA ARG A 54 2.96 -10.60 10.02
C ARG A 54 1.68 -11.42 10.20
N SER A 55 1.39 -11.85 11.43
CA SER A 55 0.21 -12.67 11.74
C SER A 55 -1.05 -11.85 12.06
N SER A 56 -0.99 -10.52 11.95
CA SER A 56 -2.13 -9.65 12.23
C SER A 56 -3.23 -9.77 11.17
N ASP A 57 -4.46 -9.50 11.58
CA ASP A 57 -5.60 -9.50 10.65
C ASP A 57 -5.47 -8.39 9.59
N ALA A 58 -4.79 -7.28 9.92
CA ALA A 58 -4.49 -6.23 8.95
C ALA A 58 -3.63 -6.75 7.79
N VAL A 59 -2.57 -7.50 8.09
CA VAL A 59 -1.73 -8.12 7.05
C VAL A 59 -2.53 -9.13 6.24
N ARG A 60 -3.31 -10.00 6.88
CA ARG A 60 -4.15 -10.99 6.17
C ARG A 60 -5.12 -10.33 5.19
N ARG A 61 -5.81 -9.27 5.62
CA ARG A 61 -6.75 -8.53 4.78
C ARG A 61 -6.06 -7.83 3.61
N GLY A 62 -4.88 -7.26 3.82
CA GLY A 62 -4.11 -6.64 2.72
C GLY A 62 -3.58 -7.66 1.72
N ILE A 63 -3.14 -8.84 2.18
CA ILE A 63 -2.75 -9.93 1.28
C ILE A 63 -3.95 -10.39 0.45
N GLN A 64 -5.11 -10.59 1.08
CA GLN A 64 -6.33 -10.96 0.37
C GLN A 64 -6.74 -9.90 -0.64
N HIS A 65 -6.68 -8.61 -0.28
CA HIS A 65 -6.94 -7.50 -1.20
C HIS A 65 -6.07 -7.56 -2.45
N LEU A 66 -4.75 -7.80 -2.31
CA LEU A 66 -3.86 -7.96 -3.47
C LEU A 66 -4.23 -9.18 -4.31
N LEU A 67 -4.59 -10.31 -3.70
CA LEU A 67 -5.00 -11.50 -4.45
C LEU A 67 -6.31 -11.29 -5.22
N ASP A 68 -7.27 -10.61 -4.60
CA ASP A 68 -8.61 -10.37 -5.19
C ASP A 68 -8.58 -9.33 -6.33
N THR A 69 -7.60 -8.42 -6.31
CA THR A 69 -7.47 -7.32 -7.28
C THR A 69 -6.44 -7.60 -8.38
N GLN A 70 -5.75 -8.75 -8.32
CA GLN A 70 -4.83 -9.15 -9.37
C GLN A 70 -5.60 -9.48 -10.66
N GLU A 71 -5.19 -8.90 -11.78
CA GLU A 71 -5.76 -9.22 -13.08
C GLU A 71 -5.30 -10.59 -13.58
N SER A 72 -6.00 -11.15 -14.57
CA SER A 72 -5.66 -12.45 -15.18
C SER A 72 -4.27 -12.49 -15.83
N THR A 73 -3.70 -11.32 -16.15
CA THR A 73 -2.34 -11.16 -16.65
C THR A 73 -1.27 -11.34 -15.57
N GLY A 74 -1.68 -11.35 -14.29
CA GLY A 74 -0.80 -11.33 -13.12
C GLY A 74 -0.36 -9.92 -12.68
N TRP A 75 -0.82 -8.88 -13.36
CA TRP A 75 -0.55 -7.48 -13.04
C TRP A 75 -1.64 -6.89 -12.14
N TRP A 76 -1.38 -5.72 -11.58
CA TRP A 76 -2.42 -4.89 -10.96
C TRP A 76 -2.55 -3.57 -11.71
N ARG A 77 -3.79 -3.13 -11.83
CA ARG A 77 -4.12 -1.79 -12.32
C ARG A 77 -3.91 -0.76 -11.22
N GLU A 78 -3.27 0.35 -11.57
CA GLU A 78 -3.06 1.51 -10.70
C GLU A 78 -3.12 2.77 -11.56
N ASP A 79 -4.26 3.45 -11.53
CA ASP A 79 -4.48 4.66 -12.34
C ASP A 79 -4.01 5.93 -11.60
N LEU A 80 -3.90 5.87 -10.28
CA LEU A 80 -3.45 6.99 -9.44
C LEU A 80 -1.92 7.12 -9.41
N ALA A 81 -1.44 8.36 -9.41
CA ALA A 81 -0.04 8.64 -9.15
C ALA A 81 0.30 8.35 -7.68
N THR A 82 1.27 7.46 -7.47
CA THR A 82 1.78 7.08 -6.14
C THR A 82 3.22 7.55 -5.92
N GLY A 83 3.89 8.06 -6.96
CA GLY A 83 5.22 8.67 -6.88
C GLY A 83 5.14 10.20 -6.84
N THR A 84 6.12 10.81 -6.17
CA THR A 84 6.24 12.28 -6.08
C THR A 84 7.54 12.74 -6.70
N GLY A 85 7.46 13.66 -7.67
CA GLY A 85 8.63 14.38 -8.17
C GLY A 85 8.85 15.66 -7.36
N PHE A 86 7.89 16.58 -7.41
CA PHE A 86 7.88 17.82 -6.63
C PHE A 86 6.55 17.94 -5.88
N PRO A 87 6.55 17.92 -4.54
CA PRO A 87 5.33 18.09 -3.75
C PRO A 87 4.50 19.31 -4.20
N ARG A 88 3.19 19.12 -4.37
CA ARG A 88 2.21 20.15 -4.80
C ARG A 88 2.36 20.67 -6.23
N VAL A 89 3.32 20.15 -7.00
CA VAL A 89 3.65 20.68 -8.33
C VAL A 89 3.67 19.57 -9.38
N PHE A 90 4.22 18.40 -9.07
CA PHE A 90 4.45 17.34 -10.04
C PHE A 90 4.50 15.94 -9.41
N TYR A 91 3.63 15.06 -9.90
CA TYR A 91 3.49 13.68 -9.45
C TYR A 91 3.81 12.69 -10.58
N LEU A 92 4.19 11.48 -10.20
CA LEU A 92 4.75 10.47 -11.10
C LEU A 92 3.94 9.18 -11.04
N CYS A 93 3.64 8.63 -12.21
CA CYS A 93 3.09 7.28 -12.36
C CYS A 93 4.24 6.33 -12.70
N TYR A 94 4.82 5.68 -11.69
CA TYR A 94 5.81 4.63 -11.91
C TYR A 94 5.10 3.33 -12.30
N SER A 95 4.98 3.05 -13.59
CA SER A 95 4.16 1.94 -14.12
C SER A 95 4.50 0.56 -13.54
N LEU A 96 5.73 0.34 -13.05
CA LEU A 96 6.12 -0.94 -12.47
C LEU A 96 5.81 -1.05 -10.97
N TYR A 97 5.44 0.03 -10.27
CA TYR A 97 5.15 -0.02 -8.84
C TYR A 97 3.94 -0.90 -8.53
N SER A 98 2.92 -0.84 -9.38
CA SER A 98 1.71 -1.65 -9.23
C SER A 98 1.97 -3.16 -9.35
N THR A 99 3.11 -3.59 -9.90
CA THR A 99 3.44 -5.01 -10.03
C THR A 99 4.58 -5.43 -9.11
N TYR A 100 5.69 -4.68 -9.12
CA TYR A 100 6.89 -5.06 -8.36
C TYR A 100 6.65 -5.05 -6.85
N PHE A 101 5.97 -4.03 -6.31
CA PHE A 101 5.75 -3.94 -4.87
C PHE A 101 4.78 -5.02 -4.36
N PRO A 102 3.62 -5.29 -4.99
CA PRO A 102 2.78 -6.43 -4.62
C PRO A 102 3.52 -7.76 -4.65
N VAL A 103 4.30 -8.03 -5.70
CA VAL A 103 5.12 -9.25 -5.77
C VAL A 103 6.11 -9.32 -4.61
N LEU A 104 6.78 -8.21 -4.28
CA LEU A 104 7.70 -8.14 -3.14
C LEU A 104 6.97 -8.39 -1.80
N ALA A 105 5.79 -7.81 -1.60
CA ALA A 105 4.98 -7.99 -0.40
C ALA A 105 4.49 -9.43 -0.26
N LEU A 106 3.95 -10.03 -1.33
CA LEU A 106 3.50 -11.42 -1.35
C LEU A 106 4.67 -12.39 -1.12
N ALA A 107 5.81 -12.18 -1.79
CA ALA A 107 7.01 -12.98 -1.57
C ALA A 107 7.53 -12.85 -0.14
N ASN A 108 7.52 -11.65 0.43
CA ASN A 108 7.90 -11.44 1.83
C ASN A 108 6.91 -12.16 2.77
N PHE A 109 5.61 -12.14 2.49
CA PHE A 109 4.57 -12.82 3.27
C PHE A 109 4.74 -14.35 3.28
N LEU A 110 5.14 -14.94 2.15
CA LEU A 110 5.39 -16.38 2.02
C LEU A 110 6.69 -16.84 2.70
N ARG A 111 7.69 -15.97 2.81
CA ARG A 111 8.96 -16.29 3.48
C ARG A 111 8.77 -16.19 5.00
N ARG A 112 9.12 -17.28 5.70
CA ARG A 112 9.07 -17.38 7.16
C ARG A 112 10.03 -16.40 7.82
#